data_AF-A0A395CY80-F1
#
_entry.id   AF-A0A395CY80-F1
#
_cell.length_a   1.000
_cell.length_b   1.000
_cell.length_c   1.000
_cell.angle_alpha   90.00
_cell.angle_beta   90.00
_cell.angle_gamma   90.00
#
_symmetry.space_group_name_H-M   'P 1'
#
loop_
_entity.id
_entity.type
_entity.pdbx_description
1 polymer ?
#
loop_
_entity_poly.entity_id
_entity_poly.type
_entity_poly.pdbx_seq_one_letter_code
_entity_poly.pdbx_strand_id
1 'polypeptide(L)'
;MADDPFSEDQIVHLAANWAVAAAYKLLSSRVSSGALVDESALREIETAALMEAAAALRVRGVSSPAGQAAISEGLTVVRKLFDEFRAARA
;
A
#
# COMPACT_ATOMS: atom_id res chain seq x y z
N MET A 1 28.89 4.47 0.52
CA MET A 1 27.44 4.26 0.61
C MET A 1 26.90 5.48 1.35
N ALA A 2 25.91 6.17 0.80
CA ALA A 2 25.24 7.20 1.58
C ALA A 2 24.50 6.48 2.71
N ASP A 3 24.78 6.84 3.96
CA ASP A 3 23.98 6.37 5.08
C ASP A 3 22.54 6.81 4.82
N ASP A 4 21.61 5.86 4.74
CA ASP A 4 20.19 6.19 4.66
C ASP A 4 19.87 7.10 5.85
N PRO A 5 19.20 8.26 5.66
CA PRO A 5 18.93 9.20 6.74
C PRO A 5 17.91 8.68 7.76
N PHE A 6 17.42 7.45 7.57
CA PHE A 6 16.41 6.77 8.38
C PHE A 6 16.95 5.44 8.89
N SER A 7 16.56 5.06 10.10
CA SER A 7 16.78 3.68 10.56
C SER A 7 15.95 2.69 9.75
N GLU A 8 16.38 1.43 9.71
CA GLU A 8 15.65 0.37 8.99
C GLU A 8 14.18 0.24 9.46
N ASP A 9 13.94 0.34 10.78
CA ASP A 9 12.58 0.36 11.35
C ASP A 9 11.74 1.53 10.84
N GLN A 10 12.34 2.72 10.72
CA GLN A 10 11.64 3.89 10.18
C GLN A 10 11.29 3.70 8.71
N ILE A 11 12.18 3.07 7.93
CA ILE A 11 11.93 2.76 6.52
C ILE A 11 10.76 1.77 6.39
N VAL A 12 10.75 0.71 7.20
CA VAL A 12 9.68 -0.30 7.25
C VAL A 12 8.33 0.35 7.59
N HIS A 13 8.26 1.14 8.66
CA HIS A 13 7.02 1.81 9.06
C HIS A 13 6.53 2.82 8.02
N LEU A 14 7.44 3.62 7.44
CA LEU A 14 7.09 4.60 6.42
C LEU A 14 6.54 3.93 5.16
N ALA A 15 7.20 2.86 4.73
CA ALA A 15 6.83 2.07 3.56
C ALA A 15 5.44 1.42 3.71
N ALA A 16 5.19 0.77 4.85
CA ALA A 16 3.88 0.18 5.15
C ALA A 16 2.77 1.24 5.23
N ASN A 17 3.01 2.37 5.90
CA ASN A 17 2.03 3.44 6.02
C ASN A 17 1.66 4.06 4.67
N TRP A 18 2.62 4.26 3.77
CA TRP A 18 2.34 4.76 2.43
C TRP A 18 1.57 3.77 1.58
N ALA A 19 1.89 2.47 1.68
CA ALA A 19 1.14 1.43 0.99
C ALA A 19 -0.34 1.43 1.42
N VAL A 20 -0.60 1.50 2.73
CA VAL A 20 -1.97 1.58 3.27
C VAL A 20 -2.68 2.86 2.83
N ALA A 21 -2.02 4.01 2.91
CA ALA A 21 -2.60 5.29 2.52
C ALA A 21 -2.95 5.35 1.02
N ALA A 22 -2.06 4.85 0.16
CA ALA A 22 -2.27 4.79 -1.29
C ALA A 22 -3.45 3.86 -1.63
N ALA A 23 -3.48 2.66 -1.03
CA ALA A 23 -4.56 1.71 -1.26
C ALA A 23 -5.92 2.27 -0.78
N TYR A 24 -5.97 2.91 0.40
CA TYR A 24 -7.20 3.53 0.90
C TYR A 24 -7.71 4.65 -0.02
N LYS A 25 -6.81 5.52 -0.49
CA LYS A 25 -7.16 6.60 -1.42
C LYS A 25 -7.76 6.06 -2.72
N LEU A 26 -7.13 5.06 -3.32
CA LEU A 26 -7.61 4.44 -4.57
C LEU A 26 -8.96 3.74 -4.37
N LEU A 27 -9.10 3.01 -3.26
CA LEU A 27 -10.35 2.35 -2.90
C LEU A 27 -11.49 3.37 -2.69
N SER A 28 -11.23 4.41 -1.90
CA SER A 28 -12.22 5.48 -1.64
C SER A 28 -12.64 6.19 -2.92
N SER A 29 -11.69 6.46 -3.82
CA SER A 29 -11.97 7.05 -5.14
C SER A 29 -12.89 6.15 -5.96
N ARG A 30 -12.64 4.84 -5.98
CA ARG A 30 -13.42 3.85 -6.74
C ARG A 30 -14.84 3.68 -6.19
N VAL A 31 -14.97 3.61 -4.86
CA VAL A 31 -16.28 3.57 -4.19
C VAL A 31 -17.07 4.84 -4.47
N SER A 32 -16.43 6.01 -4.42
CA SER A 32 -17.07 7.30 -4.68
C SER A 32 -17.54 7.45 -6.13
N SER A 33 -16.87 6.80 -7.09
CA SER A 33 -17.29 6.77 -8.49
C SER A 33 -18.40 5.73 -8.77
N GLY A 34 -18.88 5.00 -7.75
CA GLY A 34 -19.88 3.95 -7.89
C GLY A 34 -19.38 2.70 -8.62
N ALA A 35 -18.06 2.56 -8.78
CA ALA A 35 -17.49 1.40 -9.45
C ALA A 35 -17.51 0.19 -8.51
N LEU A 36 -17.78 -0.98 -9.07
CA LEU A 36 -17.70 -2.23 -8.32
C LEU A 36 -16.26 -2.45 -7.84
N VAL A 37 -16.15 -2.90 -6.59
CA VAL A 37 -14.90 -3.35 -6.00
C VAL A 37 -14.96 -4.87 -5.92
N ASP A 38 -14.57 -5.51 -7.01
CA ASP A 38 -14.39 -6.95 -7.13
C ASP A 38 -12.92 -7.34 -6.94
N GLU A 39 -12.60 -8.63 -7.07
CA GLU A 39 -11.23 -9.10 -6.84
C GLU A 39 -10.23 -8.55 -7.88
N SER A 40 -10.68 -8.30 -9.11
CA SER A 40 -9.83 -7.68 -10.14
C SER A 40 -9.49 -6.25 -9.77
N ALA A 41 -10.50 -5.47 -9.35
CA ALA A 41 -10.34 -4.11 -8.86
C ALA A 41 -9.36 -4.02 -7.68
N LEU A 42 -9.43 -4.97 -6.75
CA LEU A 42 -8.50 -5.01 -5.61
C LEU A 42 -7.08 -5.28 -6.04
N ARG A 43 -6.84 -6.21 -6.97
CA ARG A 43 -5.49 -6.48 -7.51
C ARG A 43 -4.93 -5.26 -8.24
N GLU A 44 -5.77 -4.53 -8.98
CA GLU A 44 -5.38 -3.26 -9.60
C GLU A 44 -5.00 -2.21 -8.54
N ILE A 45 -5.80 -2.08 -7.48
CA ILE A 45 -5.54 -1.15 -6.38
C ILE A 45 -4.25 -1.53 -5.64
N GLU A 46 -4.04 -2.82 -5.33
CA GLU A 46 -2.82 -3.34 -4.71
C GLU A 46 -1.59 -3.00 -5.56
N THR A 47 -1.66 -3.25 -6.87
CA THR A 47 -0.56 -2.97 -7.79
C THR A 47 -0.27 -1.48 -7.88
N ALA A 48 -1.30 -0.65 -8.02
CA ALA A 48 -1.14 0.80 -8.09
C ALA A 48 -0.61 1.40 -6.77
N ALA A 49 -1.10 0.92 -5.62
CA ALA A 49 -0.63 1.33 -4.31
C ALA A 49 0.83 0.90 -4.06
N LEU A 50 1.22 -0.29 -4.53
CA LEU A 50 2.62 -0.75 -4.51
C LEU A 50 3.52 0.20 -5.31
N MET A 51 3.09 0.58 -6.52
CA MET A 51 3.84 1.51 -7.36
C MET A 51 3.94 2.90 -6.74
N GLU A 52 2.85 3.43 -6.16
CA GLU A 52 2.82 4.75 -5.51
C GLU A 52 3.74 4.76 -4.26
N ALA A 53 3.68 3.72 -3.43
CA ALA A 53 4.53 3.60 -2.24
C ALA A 53 6.02 3.42 -2.61
N ALA A 54 6.34 2.60 -3.62
CA ALA A 54 7.70 2.41 -4.09
C ALA A 54 8.28 3.70 -4.71
N ALA A 55 7.47 4.45 -5.46
CA ALA A 55 7.88 5.75 -6.00
C ALA A 55 8.16 6.77 -4.89
N ALA A 56 7.32 6.81 -3.84
CA ALA A 56 7.51 7.69 -2.70
C ALA A 56 8.82 7.40 -1.95
N LEU A 57 9.17 6.12 -1.75
CA LEU A 57 10.45 5.72 -1.15
C LEU A 57 11.64 6.15 -2.01
N ARG A 58 11.55 5.94 -3.33
CA ARG A 58 12.60 6.34 -4.27
C ARG A 58 12.84 7.85 -4.27
N VAL A 59 11.78 8.66 -4.22
CA VAL A 59 11.89 10.14 -4.15
C VAL A 59 12.62 10.59 -2.88
N ARG A 60 12.48 9.85 -1.78
CA ARG A 60 13.17 10.14 -0.51
C ARG A 60 14.58 9.56 -0.42
N GLY A 61 15.08 8.96 -1.50
CA GLY A 61 16.40 8.30 -1.52
C GLY A 61 16.45 6.99 -0.74
N VAL A 62 15.30 6.49 -0.28
CA VAL A 62 15.22 5.30 0.57
C VAL A 62 15.12 4.07 -0.33
N SER A 63 16.15 3.24 -0.30
CA SER A 63 16.28 2.04 -1.13
C SER A 63 16.65 0.83 -0.27
N SER A 64 15.73 0.39 0.58
CA SER A 64 15.93 -0.81 1.41
C SER A 64 15.03 -1.97 0.95
N PRO A 65 15.59 -3.20 0.80
CA PRO A 65 14.79 -4.41 0.61
C PRO A 65 13.73 -4.62 1.71
N ALA A 66 14.03 -4.22 2.95
CA ALA A 66 13.09 -4.31 4.07
C ALA A 66 11.87 -3.39 3.85
N GLY A 67 12.07 -2.20 3.28
CA GLY A 67 10.98 -1.30 2.91
C GLY A 67 10.08 -1.88 1.81
N GLN A 68 10.64 -2.61 0.84
CA GLN A 68 9.84 -3.26 -0.20
C GLN A 68 9.00 -4.42 0.34
N ALA A 69 9.55 -5.20 1.26
CA ALA A 69 8.81 -6.25 1.97
C ALA A 69 7.67 -5.64 2.80
N ALA A 70 7.94 -4.55 3.51
CA ALA A 70 6.96 -3.82 4.31
C ALA A 70 5.79 -3.24 3.49
N ILE A 71 6.03 -2.77 2.25
CA ILE A 71 4.96 -2.39 1.31
C ILE A 71 4.04 -3.57 1.06
N SER A 72 4.60 -4.72 0.73
CA SER A 72 3.83 -5.93 0.40
C SER A 72 3.00 -6.42 1.61
N GLU A 73 3.57 -6.38 2.81
CA GLU A 73 2.87 -6.70 4.05
C GLU A 73 1.73 -5.71 4.34
N GLY A 74 1.99 -4.41 4.20
CA GLY A 74 0.98 -3.37 4.37
C GLY A 74 -0.21 -3.54 3.41
N LEU A 75 0.05 -3.87 2.14
CA LEU A 75 -1.01 -4.16 1.16
C LEU A 75 -1.80 -5.43 1.51
N THR A 76 -1.13 -6.44 2.07
CA THR A 76 -1.80 -7.67 2.53
C THR A 76 -2.79 -7.36 3.67
N VAL A 77 -2.46 -6.44 4.57
CA VAL A 77 -3.38 -5.97 5.63
C VAL A 77 -4.60 -5.28 5.02
N VAL A 78 -4.40 -4.41 4.03
CA VAL A 78 -5.52 -3.72 3.34
C VAL A 78 -6.45 -4.72 2.66
N ARG A 79 -5.89 -5.75 2.01
CA ARG A 79 -6.67 -6.82 1.39
C ARG A 79 -7.54 -7.56 2.40
N LYS A 80 -6.97 -7.97 3.54
CA LYS A 80 -7.72 -8.65 4.61
C LYS A 80 -8.87 -7.80 5.14
N LEU A 81 -8.61 -6.52 5.43
CA LEU A 81 -9.64 -5.58 5.88
C LEU A 81 -10.76 -5.43 4.85
N PHE A 82 -10.43 -5.46 3.56
CA PHE A 82 -11.43 -5.42 2.51
C PHE A 82 -12.24 -6.72 2.41
N ASP A 83 -11.60 -7.87 2.49
CA ASP A 83 -12.27 -9.17 2.48
C ASP A 83 -13.25 -9.30 3.65
N GLU A 84 -12.85 -8.83 4.85
CA GLU A 84 -13.73 -8.73 6.03
C GLU A 84 -14.92 -7.80 5.78
N PHE A 85 -14.69 -6.61 5.20
CA PHE A 85 -15.76 -5.67 4.85
C PHE A 85 -16.74 -6.26 3.83
N ARG A 86 -16.24 -7.00 2.83
CA ARG A 86 -17.06 -7.69 1.83
C ARG A 86 -17.91 -8.78 2.48
N ALA A 87 -17.32 -9.60 3.35
CA ALA A 87 -18.03 -10.66 4.07
C ALA A 87 -19.14 -10.10 4.97
N ALA A 88 -18.93 -8.94 5.60
CA ALA A 88 -19.95 -8.28 6.42
C ALA A 88 -21.12 -7.68 5.63
N ARG A 89 -20.99 -7.53 4.30
CA ARG A 89 -22.01 -6.99 3.40
C ARG A 89 -22.75 -8.04 2.55
N ALA A 90 -22.32 -9.31 2.61
CA ALA A 90 -22.94 -10.44 1.91
C ALA A 90 -24.12 -11.00 2.70
#